data_AF-A0A9N9D3N5-F1
#
_entry.id   AF-A0A9N9D3N5-F1
#
_cell.length_a   1.000
_cell.length_b   1.000
_cell.length_c   1.000
_cell.angle_alpha   90.00
_cell.angle_beta   90.00
_cell.angle_gamma   90.00
#
_symmetry.space_group_name_H-M   'P 1'
#
loop_
_entity.id
_entity.type
_entity.pdbx_description
1 polymer ?
#
loop_
_entity_poly.entity_id
_entity_poly.type
_entity_poly.pdbx_seq_one_letter_code
_entity_poly.pdbx_strand_id
1 'polypeptide(L)'
;AVIVAYYPHFVKGYLVSKQTGKWNNISPRDNVNKAEKQMTQDVWRRAKRCESAHQNGLENFPIFAAAVIVANMTGVPVSTVNFLSTSYVITRVIYNFIYMNNESASVAGLRTLTWGVSIGISFTLYFLAARKGLSP
;
A
#
# COMPACT_ATOMS: atom_id res chain seq x y z
N ALA A 1 -4.77 7.91 0.98
CA ALA A 1 -4.11 6.66 1.42
C ALA A 1 -4.89 5.40 1.03
N VAL A 2 -6.16 5.24 1.45
CA VAL A 2 -7.00 4.07 1.09
C VAL A 2 -7.05 3.81 -0.42
N ILE A 3 -7.32 4.84 -1.23
CA ILE A 3 -7.39 4.68 -2.70
C ILE A 3 -6.09 4.10 -3.25
N VAL A 4 -4.94 4.57 -2.74
CA VAL A 4 -3.63 4.06 -3.13
C VAL A 4 -3.46 2.59 -2.74
N ALA A 5 -3.93 2.18 -1.55
CA ALA A 5 -3.90 0.78 -1.11
C ALA A 5 -4.79 -0.13 -1.97
N TYR A 6 -5.91 0.38 -2.51
CA TYR A 6 -6.82 -0.38 -3.37
C TYR A 6 -6.41 -0.38 -4.86
N TYR A 7 -5.58 0.55 -5.31
CA TYR A 7 -5.16 0.61 -6.71
C TYR A 7 -4.60 -0.73 -7.26
N PRO A 8 -3.68 -1.44 -6.58
CA PRO A 8 -3.21 -2.74 -7.04
C PRO A 8 -4.31 -3.81 -7.14
N HIS A 9 -5.35 -3.73 -6.30
CA HIS A 9 -6.49 -4.64 -6.37
C HIS A 9 -7.24 -4.50 -7.70
N PHE A 10 -7.48 -3.27 -8.15
CA PHE A 10 -8.14 -2.99 -9.42
C PHE A 10 -7.28 -3.43 -10.61
N VAL A 11 -5.97 -3.16 -10.56
CA VAL A 11 -5.03 -3.62 -11.60
C VAL A 11 -5.05 -5.14 -11.70
N LYS A 12 -4.95 -5.85 -10.57
CA LYS A 12 -5.09 -7.32 -10.53
C LYS A 12 -6.42 -7.78 -11.13
N GLY A 13 -7.53 -7.15 -10.75
CA GLY A 13 -8.86 -7.48 -11.27
C GLY A 13 -8.94 -7.37 -12.79
N TYR A 14 -8.38 -6.29 -13.35
CA TYR A 14 -8.26 -6.10 -14.79
C TYR A 14 -7.40 -7.19 -15.46
N LEU A 15 -6.21 -7.49 -14.91
CA LEU A 15 -5.30 -8.50 -15.47
C LEU A 15 -5.95 -9.89 -15.53
N VAL A 16 -6.63 -10.31 -14.45
CA VAL A 16 -7.32 -11.60 -14.39
C VAL A 16 -8.50 -11.63 -15.35
N SER A 17 -9.35 -10.59 -15.34
CA SER A 17 -10.56 -10.56 -16.18
C SER A 17 -10.24 -10.52 -17.67
N LYS A 18 -9.16 -9.82 -18.07
CA LYS A 18 -8.71 -9.76 -19.46
C LYS A 18 -8.27 -11.11 -20.02
N GLN A 19 -7.65 -11.95 -19.19
CA GLN A 19 -7.10 -13.25 -19.61
C GLN A 19 -8.14 -14.38 -19.50
N THR A 20 -8.95 -14.38 -18.44
CA THR A 20 -9.89 -15.47 -18.14
C THR A 20 -11.30 -15.22 -18.69
N GLY A 21 -11.63 -13.98 -19.04
CA GLY A 21 -12.97 -13.55 -19.45
C GLY A 21 -14.04 -13.63 -18.35
N LYS A 22 -13.69 -14.07 -17.13
CA LYS A 22 -14.63 -14.30 -16.03
C LYS A 22 -14.03 -13.88 -14.69
N TRP A 23 -14.84 -13.24 -13.86
CA TRP A 23 -14.47 -12.94 -12.48
C TRP A 23 -15.34 -13.76 -11.53
N ASN A 24 -14.73 -14.62 -10.71
CA ASN A 24 -15.50 -15.42 -9.73
C ASN A 24 -15.79 -14.56 -8.48
N ASN A 25 -17.07 -14.29 -8.23
CA ASN A 25 -17.54 -13.55 -7.06
C ASN A 25 -17.80 -14.43 -5.82
N ILE A 26 -17.83 -15.76 -5.97
CA ILE A 26 -17.99 -16.70 -4.85
C ILE A 26 -16.71 -16.77 -4.02
N SER A 27 -15.54 -16.73 -4.68
CA SER A 27 -14.23 -16.78 -4.02
C SER A 27 -13.26 -15.80 -4.66
N PRO A 28 -13.47 -14.47 -4.51
CA PRO A 28 -12.74 -13.47 -5.28
C PRO A 28 -11.24 -13.39 -4.98
N ARG A 29 -10.82 -13.87 -3.80
CA ARG A 29 -9.41 -13.96 -3.41
C ARG A 29 -8.66 -15.10 -4.13
N ASP A 30 -9.37 -16.13 -4.56
CA ASP A 30 -8.78 -17.26 -5.29
C ASP A 30 -8.62 -16.99 -6.78
N ASN A 31 -9.20 -15.90 -7.30
CA ASN A 31 -9.23 -15.60 -8.73
C ASN A 31 -7.84 -15.66 -9.37
N VAL A 32 -6.81 -15.11 -8.72
CA VAL A 32 -5.44 -15.13 -9.27
C VAL A 32 -4.88 -16.55 -9.34
N ASN A 33 -5.10 -17.38 -8.32
CA ASN A 33 -4.56 -18.74 -8.28
C ASN A 33 -5.34 -19.64 -9.27
N LYS A 34 -6.66 -19.52 -9.34
CA LYS A 34 -7.50 -20.29 -10.29
C LYS A 34 -7.21 -19.90 -11.75
N ALA A 35 -6.79 -18.66 -11.99
CA ALA A 35 -6.44 -18.15 -13.31
C ALA A 35 -5.03 -18.57 -13.78
N GLU A 36 -4.19 -19.18 -12.94
CA GLU A 36 -2.79 -19.51 -13.28
C GLU A 36 -2.67 -20.29 -14.59
N LYS A 37 -3.49 -21.31 -14.79
CA LYS A 37 -3.49 -22.16 -16.00
C LYS A 37 -4.02 -21.45 -17.25
N GLN A 38 -4.70 -20.32 -17.09
CA GLN A 38 -5.36 -19.56 -18.17
C GLN A 38 -4.59 -18.27 -18.52
N MET A 39 -3.49 -17.99 -17.83
CA MET A 39 -2.71 -16.76 -17.98
C MET A 39 -1.29 -17.10 -18.44
N THR A 40 -0.66 -16.16 -19.15
CA THR A 40 0.79 -16.25 -19.32
C THR A 40 1.48 -16.08 -17.96
N GLN A 41 2.63 -16.74 -17.78
CA GLN A 41 3.36 -16.75 -16.52
C GLN A 41 3.73 -15.33 -16.05
N ASP A 42 4.07 -14.43 -16.97
CA ASP A 42 4.41 -13.04 -16.64
C ASP A 42 3.22 -12.26 -16.09
N VAL A 43 2.06 -12.40 -16.73
CA VAL A 43 0.83 -11.70 -16.30
C VAL A 43 0.34 -12.26 -14.97
N TRP A 44 0.43 -13.59 -14.77
CA TRP A 44 0.09 -14.21 -13.50
C TRP A 44 1.01 -13.74 -12.36
N ARG A 45 2.34 -13.74 -12.58
CA ARG A 45 3.31 -13.22 -11.59
C ARG A 45 3.04 -11.75 -11.26
N ARG A 46 2.73 -10.92 -12.25
CA ARG A 46 2.33 -9.52 -12.03
C ARG A 46 1.03 -9.40 -11.22
N ALA A 47 0.02 -10.22 -11.50
CA ALA A 47 -1.24 -10.24 -10.74
C ALA A 47 -1.00 -10.66 -9.27
N LYS A 48 -0.10 -11.62 -9.01
CA LYS A 48 0.34 -11.97 -7.65
C LYS A 48 1.03 -10.80 -6.94
N ARG A 49 1.95 -10.10 -7.61
CA ARG A 49 2.58 -8.89 -7.04
C ARG A 49 1.55 -7.81 -6.71
N CYS A 50 0.54 -7.62 -7.56
CA CYS A 50 -0.55 -6.67 -7.30
C CYS A 50 -1.39 -7.08 -6.08
N GLU A 51 -1.73 -8.36 -5.94
CA GLU A 51 -2.41 -8.88 -4.73
C GLU A 51 -1.57 -8.62 -3.47
N SER A 52 -0.27 -8.96 -3.49
CA SER A 52 0.61 -8.74 -2.35
C SER A 52 0.79 -7.25 -2.00
N ALA A 53 0.86 -6.38 -3.01
CA ALA A 53 0.93 -4.93 -2.80
C ALA A 53 -0.34 -4.37 -2.16
N HIS A 54 -1.52 -4.88 -2.57
CA HIS A 54 -2.79 -4.52 -1.96
C HIS A 54 -2.86 -4.95 -0.48
N GLN A 55 -2.52 -6.21 -0.17
CA GLN A 55 -2.51 -6.71 1.21
C GLN A 55 -1.56 -5.90 2.09
N ASN A 56 -0.35 -5.61 1.60
CA ASN A 56 0.57 -4.73 2.33
C ASN A 56 -0.01 -3.33 2.57
N GLY A 57 -0.74 -2.78 1.60
CA GLY A 57 -1.45 -1.51 1.76
C GLY A 57 -2.52 -1.56 2.85
N LEU A 58 -3.25 -2.68 2.97
CA LEU A 58 -4.27 -2.89 4.01
C LEU A 58 -3.66 -3.08 5.40
N GLU A 59 -2.48 -3.69 5.52
CA GLU A 59 -1.74 -3.81 6.78
C GLU A 59 -1.14 -2.48 7.24
N ASN A 60 -0.64 -1.68 6.29
CA ASN A 60 0.05 -0.43 6.56
C ASN A 60 -0.93 0.73 6.86
N PHE A 61 -2.09 0.74 6.18
CA PHE A 61 -3.05 1.84 6.28
C PHE A 61 -3.57 2.11 7.69
N PRO A 62 -3.99 1.11 8.51
CA PRO A 62 -4.48 1.35 9.87
C PRO A 62 -3.44 2.04 10.76
N ILE A 63 -2.15 1.65 10.63
CA ILE A 63 -1.05 2.25 11.39
C ILE A 63 -0.94 3.75 11.09
N PHE A 64 -0.95 4.10 9.80
CA PHE A 64 -0.91 5.49 9.35
C PHE A 64 -2.17 6.28 9.75
N ALA A 65 -3.36 5.70 9.56
CA ALA A 65 -4.62 6.36 9.86
C ALA A 65 -4.72 6.72 11.35
N ALA A 66 -4.39 5.79 12.24
CA ALA A 66 -4.37 6.05 13.67
C ALA A 66 -3.31 7.11 14.04
N ALA A 67 -2.14 7.13 13.40
CA ALA A 67 -1.11 8.15 13.64
C ALA A 67 -1.61 9.56 13.30
N VAL A 68 -2.29 9.72 12.16
CA VAL A 68 -2.88 11.01 11.75
C VAL A 68 -3.99 11.44 12.70
N ILE A 69 -4.87 10.52 13.11
CA ILE A 69 -5.95 10.82 14.06
C ILE A 69 -5.37 11.32 15.38
N VAL A 70 -4.44 10.58 15.99
CA VAL A 70 -3.86 10.95 17.29
C VAL A 70 -3.04 12.24 17.19
N ALA A 71 -2.32 12.47 16.09
CA ALA A 71 -1.60 13.74 15.87
C ALA A 71 -2.54 14.95 15.79
N ASN A 72 -3.70 14.82 15.14
CA ASN A 72 -4.71 15.88 15.14
C ASN A 72 -5.32 16.09 16.53
N MET A 73 -5.67 15.02 17.25
CA MET A 73 -6.28 15.10 18.58
C MET A 73 -5.38 15.75 19.64
N THR A 74 -4.06 15.60 19.50
CA THR A 74 -3.06 16.15 20.43
C THR A 74 -2.59 17.56 20.05
N GLY A 75 -3.11 18.14 18.97
CA GLY A 75 -2.76 19.51 18.56
C GLY A 75 -1.37 19.63 17.93
N VAL A 76 -0.85 18.58 17.28
CA VAL A 76 0.33 18.71 16.40
C VAL A 76 0.01 19.73 15.29
N PRO A 77 0.94 20.64 14.93
CA PRO A 77 0.67 21.65 13.91
C PRO A 77 0.12 21.05 12.61
N VAL A 78 -0.99 21.60 12.12
CA VAL A 78 -1.71 21.11 10.93
C VAL A 78 -0.79 21.06 9.70
N SER A 79 0.09 22.06 9.52
CA SER A 79 1.08 22.08 8.43
C SER A 79 2.02 20.87 8.47
N THR A 80 2.50 20.48 9.66
CA THR A 80 3.34 19.30 9.86
C THR A 80 2.58 18.01 9.57
N VAL A 81 1.35 17.87 10.08
CA VAL A 81 0.51 16.69 9.83
C VAL A 81 0.22 16.54 8.33
N ASN A 82 -0.11 17.64 7.64
CA ASN A 82 -0.38 17.64 6.20
C ASN A 82 0.86 17.28 5.38
N PHE A 83 2.03 17.83 5.73
CA PHE A 83 3.29 17.52 5.05
C PHE A 83 3.65 16.04 5.17
N LEU A 84 3.61 15.50 6.39
CA LEU A 84 3.92 14.08 6.64
C LEU A 84 2.88 13.16 5.99
N SER A 85 1.59 13.50 6.07
CA SER A 85 0.51 12.72 5.44
C SER A 85 0.63 12.69 3.92
N THR A 86 0.96 13.83 3.31
CA THR A 86 1.18 13.92 1.86
C THR A 86 2.41 13.12 1.44
N SER A 87 3.51 13.25 2.19
CA SER A 87 4.74 12.49 1.97
C SER A 87 4.48 10.98 2.04
N TYR A 88 3.73 10.52 3.04
CA TYR A 88 3.31 9.13 3.15
C TYR A 88 2.55 8.66 1.91
N VAL A 89 1.56 9.42 1.43
CA VAL A 89 0.78 9.06 0.25
C VAL A 89 1.67 8.95 -0.99
N ILE A 90 2.59 9.90 -1.20
CA ILE A 90 3.57 9.86 -2.30
C ILE A 90 4.44 8.61 -2.20
N THR A 91 5.00 8.31 -1.02
CA THR A 91 5.80 7.11 -0.80
C THR A 91 5.01 5.84 -1.09
N ARG A 92 3.72 5.77 -0.75
CA ARG A 92 2.86 4.61 -1.07
C ARG A 92 2.59 4.47 -2.56
N VAL A 93 2.45 5.57 -3.30
CA VAL A 93 2.33 5.54 -4.78
C VAL A 93 3.61 4.95 -5.39
N ILE A 94 4.78 5.43 -4.96
CA ILE A 94 6.07 4.93 -5.44
C ILE A 94 6.26 3.45 -5.06
N TYR A 95 5.97 3.08 -3.81
CA TYR A 95 6.05 1.68 -3.35
C TYR A 95 5.21 0.74 -4.21
N ASN A 96 3.94 1.11 -4.47
CA ASN A 96 3.05 0.28 -5.28
C ASN A 96 3.54 0.17 -6.72
N PHE A 97 4.01 1.27 -7.31
CA PHE A 97 4.59 1.25 -8.66
C PHE A 97 5.78 0.30 -8.75
N ILE A 98 6.71 0.39 -7.79
CA ILE A 98 7.88 -0.50 -7.72
C ILE A 98 7.41 -1.94 -7.55
N TYR A 99 6.55 -2.23 -6.57
CA TYR A 99 6.16 -3.60 -6.24
C TYR A 99 5.46 -4.31 -7.41
N MET A 100 4.50 -3.64 -8.06
CA MET A 100 3.76 -4.28 -9.16
C MET A 100 4.65 -4.61 -10.36
N ASN A 101 5.66 -3.80 -10.64
CA ASN A 101 6.54 -3.95 -11.79
C ASN A 101 7.90 -4.59 -11.45
N ASN A 102 8.09 -5.03 -10.21
CA ASN A 102 9.38 -5.56 -9.77
C ASN A 102 9.67 -6.96 -10.35
N GLU A 103 10.78 -7.08 -11.07
CA GLU A 103 11.31 -8.35 -11.60
C GLU A 103 12.80 -8.57 -11.28
N SER A 104 13.45 -7.62 -10.59
CA SER A 104 14.88 -7.62 -10.30
C SER A 104 15.16 -7.48 -8.80
N ALA A 105 16.25 -8.10 -8.32
CA ALA A 105 16.69 -8.01 -6.93
C ALA A 105 17.02 -6.56 -6.50
N SER A 106 17.58 -5.73 -7.38
CA SER A 106 17.93 -4.34 -7.06
C SER A 106 16.68 -3.47 -6.85
N VAL A 107 15.65 -3.69 -7.67
CA VAL A 107 14.36 -3.02 -7.56
C VAL A 107 13.59 -3.47 -6.31
N ALA A 108 13.82 -4.71 -5.85
CA ALA A 108 13.31 -5.19 -4.56
C ALA A 108 13.88 -4.40 -3.36
N GLY A 109 15.14 -3.96 -3.41
CA GLY A 109 15.75 -3.12 -2.38
C GLY A 109 15.05 -1.77 -2.23
N LEU A 110 14.76 -1.10 -3.35
CA LEU A 110 14.02 0.17 -3.38
C LEU A 110 12.60 0.05 -2.83
N ARG A 111 11.94 -1.10 -3.08
CA ARG A 111 10.64 -1.41 -2.48
C ARG A 111 10.72 -1.45 -0.95
N THR A 112 11.74 -2.10 -0.39
CA THR A 112 11.91 -2.17 1.07
C THR A 112 12.24 -0.80 1.67
N LEU A 113 13.08 0.00 0.99
CA LEU A 113 13.37 1.36 1.41
C LEU A 113 12.12 2.24 1.45
N THR A 114 11.33 2.25 0.37
CA THR A 114 10.09 3.05 0.29
C THR A 114 9.05 2.57 1.32
N TRP A 115 8.96 1.27 1.57
CA TRP A 115 8.14 0.75 2.66
C TRP A 115 8.60 1.28 4.03
N GLY A 116 9.91 1.21 4.31
CA GLY A 116 10.49 1.70 5.56
C GLY A 116 10.25 3.19 5.79
N VAL A 117 10.38 4.01 4.73
CA VAL A 117 10.03 5.44 4.80
C VAL A 117 8.56 5.65 5.14
N SER A 118 7.63 4.91 4.52
CA SER A 118 6.19 5.05 4.81
C SER A 118 5.84 4.69 6.26
N ILE A 119 6.47 3.65 6.80
CA ILE A 119 6.35 3.26 8.21
C ILE A 119 6.97 4.33 9.11
N GLY A 120 8.17 4.80 8.79
CA GLY A 120 8.89 5.84 9.53
C GLY A 120 8.06 7.11 9.69
N ILE A 121 7.40 7.57 8.62
CA ILE A 121 6.49 8.72 8.67
C ILE A 121 5.35 8.52 9.68
N SER A 122 4.75 7.33 9.70
CA SER A 122 3.67 7.01 10.65
C SER A 122 4.17 7.05 12.09
N PHE A 123 5.35 6.49 12.36
CA PHE A 123 5.98 6.56 13.69
C PHE A 123 6.41 7.98 14.08
N THR A 124 6.84 8.81 13.12
CA THR A 124 7.11 10.24 13.38
C THR A 124 5.84 10.96 13.82
N LEU A 125 4.70 10.71 13.18
CA LEU A 125 3.41 11.28 13.59
C LEU A 125 3.04 10.86 15.02
N TYR A 126 3.16 9.57 15.35
CA TYR A 126 2.94 9.09 16.72
C TYR A 126 3.85 9.78 17.75
N PHE A 127 5.15 9.91 17.44
CA PHE A 127 6.11 10.54 18.33
C PHE A 127 5.80 12.02 18.56
N LEU A 128 5.45 12.76 17.50
CA LEU A 128 5.05 14.16 17.61
C LEU A 128 3.77 14.32 18.44
N ALA A 129 2.81 13.43 18.23
CA ALA A 129 1.57 13.41 18.99
C ALA A 129 1.81 13.15 20.48
N ALA A 130 2.64 12.15 20.80
CA ALA A 130 3.02 11.84 22.18
C ALA A 130 3.74 13.02 22.86
N ARG A 131 4.68 13.67 22.16
CA ARG A 131 5.36 14.87 22.67
C ARG A 131 4.41 16.02 22.97
N LYS A 132 3.39 16.23 22.12
CA LYS A 132 2.39 17.28 22.32
C LYS A 132 1.39 16.93 23.42
N GLY A 133 0.97 15.67 23.53
CA GLY A 133 0.09 15.23 24.61
C GLY A 133 0.72 15.29 26.00
N LEU A 134 2.05 15.23 26.10
CA LEU A 134 2.80 15.28 27.36
C LEU A 134 3.29 16.70 27.72
N SER A 135 3.16 17.70 26.83
CA SER A 135 3.50 19.07 27.18
C SER A 135 2.37 19.68 28.05
N PRO A 136 2.71 20.26 29.22
CA PRO A 136 1.73 20.84 30.15
C PRO A 136 1.04 22.09 29.57
#